data_AF-A0A951PGN9-F1
#
_entry.id   AF-A0A951PGN9-F1
#
_cell.length_a   1.000
_cell.length_b   1.000
_cell.length_c   1.000
_cell.angle_alpha   90.00
_cell.angle_beta   90.00
_cell.angle_gamma   90.00
#
_symmetry.space_group_name_H-M   'P 1'
#
loop_
_entity.id
_entity.type
_entity.pdbx_description
1 polymer ?
#
loop_
_entity_poly.entity_id
_entity_poly.type
_entity_poly.pdbx_seq_one_letter_code
_entity_poly.pdbx_strand_id
1 'polypeptide(L)'
;MREIFKFSPVSFSWVAIHPEPKGVIQFIGGAFFGTFPTVFYRYFLQKLFEEGYTIIALPFRFSFRHWSIAIDLLKEQEVLRQELSEIASRLGYRQDVYQDKANYFWLGHSLGCKYIALLEFLSGEHWKQITGSCVERHAYQQIETTISNAGLDSASILAQPSLLIAPDISNTESAIPLRAIARFLDRVGLGVLPTREQTQCFIERSQLFNLTAMISLDKDTLAGSENDQFKDKQIRENSDVLWLIEQLKTRKFPILHKELPGKHLEPLGVRVGNYIVDLNPFDKFIKSLRCRVLEGYATQFLAQLRLRQSKIEDDSEPIKTVTTNLGNPELSKL
;
A
#
# COMPACT_ATOMS: atom_id res chain seq x y z
N MET A 1 28.56 13.73 -1.96
CA MET A 1 28.82 12.34 -2.41
C MET A 1 27.69 11.94 -3.34
N ARG A 2 27.95 11.20 -4.44
CA ARG A 2 26.85 10.67 -5.26
C ARG A 2 26.07 9.67 -4.41
N GLU A 3 24.76 9.85 -4.28
CA GLU A 3 23.87 8.88 -3.66
C GLU A 3 23.96 7.56 -4.44
N ILE A 4 24.43 6.50 -3.79
CA ILE A 4 24.59 5.19 -4.44
C ILE A 4 23.32 4.39 -4.19
N PHE A 5 22.46 4.27 -5.20
CA PHE A 5 21.32 3.37 -5.16
C PHE A 5 21.79 1.91 -5.15
N LYS A 6 21.82 1.30 -3.97
CA LYS A 6 22.23 -0.09 -3.74
C LYS A 6 21.31 -0.74 -2.72
N PHE A 7 20.75 -1.89 -3.08
CA PHE A 7 20.04 -2.75 -2.14
C PHE A 7 21.02 -3.62 -1.34
N SER A 8 20.79 -3.70 -0.05
CA SER A 8 21.45 -4.63 0.88
C SER A 8 20.37 -5.46 1.59
N PRO A 9 20.62 -6.76 1.87
CA PRO A 9 19.68 -7.56 2.64
C PRO A 9 19.64 -7.08 4.10
N VAL A 10 18.44 -6.93 4.65
CA VAL A 10 18.18 -6.64 6.07
C VAL A 10 16.95 -7.46 6.46
N SER A 11 17.06 -8.31 7.49
CA SER A 11 16.03 -9.31 7.80
C SER A 11 15.64 -10.13 6.55
N PHE A 12 14.35 -10.20 6.22
CA PHE A 12 13.82 -10.90 5.04
C PHE A 12 13.60 -9.96 3.85
N SER A 13 14.13 -8.74 3.91
CA SER A 13 13.86 -7.67 2.94
C SER A 13 15.12 -7.12 2.30
N TRP A 14 14.93 -6.32 1.25
CA TRP A 14 16.00 -5.59 0.57
C TRP A 14 15.86 -4.11 0.82
N VAL A 15 16.91 -3.47 1.33
CA VAL A 15 16.86 -2.05 1.69
C VAL A 15 17.91 -1.25 0.96
N ALA A 16 17.49 -0.13 0.35
CA ALA A 16 18.36 0.93 -0.13
C ALA A 16 18.20 2.14 0.81
N ILE A 17 19.18 2.32 1.70
CA ILE A 17 19.17 3.36 2.74
C ILE A 17 19.63 4.68 2.15
N HIS A 18 18.79 5.71 2.24
CA HIS A 18 19.12 7.06 1.83
C HIS A 18 19.96 7.75 2.92
N PRO A 19 21.05 8.47 2.58
CA PRO A 19 21.86 9.18 3.57
C PRO A 19 21.12 10.33 4.27
N GLU A 20 20.18 10.96 3.56
CA GLU A 20 19.34 12.05 4.07
C GLU A 20 17.87 11.71 3.82
N PRO A 21 17.27 10.76 4.56
CA PRO A 21 15.95 10.23 4.23
C PRO A 21 14.86 11.26 4.56
N LYS A 22 13.96 11.51 3.61
CA LYS A 22 12.71 12.30 3.80
C LYS A 22 11.52 11.45 4.27
N GLY A 23 11.71 10.13 4.28
CA GLY A 23 10.72 9.13 4.65
C GLY A 23 11.17 7.76 4.18
N VAL A 24 10.37 6.75 4.52
CA VAL A 24 10.65 5.34 4.23
C VAL A 24 9.52 4.76 3.39
N ILE A 25 9.83 4.23 2.21
CA ILE A 25 8.85 3.57 1.34
C ILE A 25 8.96 2.06 1.52
N GLN A 26 7.84 1.44 1.85
CA GLN A 26 7.65 -0.01 1.92
C GLN A 26 6.92 -0.47 0.67
N PHE A 27 7.68 -1.07 -0.24
CA PHE A 27 7.17 -1.46 -1.55
C PHE A 27 6.83 -2.95 -1.61
N ILE A 28 5.61 -3.25 -2.07
CA ILE A 28 5.11 -4.61 -2.32
C ILE A 28 4.70 -4.72 -3.79
N GLY A 29 5.35 -5.63 -4.52
CA GLY A 29 5.06 -5.88 -5.94
C GLY A 29 3.84 -6.79 -6.18
N GLY A 30 3.62 -7.12 -7.45
CA GLY A 30 2.54 -8.05 -7.87
C GLY A 30 2.88 -9.53 -7.63
N ALA A 31 1.92 -10.43 -7.83
CA ALA A 31 2.02 -11.86 -7.50
C ALA A 31 3.32 -12.56 -7.97
N PHE A 32 3.73 -12.33 -9.22
CA PHE A 32 4.93 -12.94 -9.82
C PHE A 32 6.19 -12.09 -9.63
N PHE A 33 6.11 -10.81 -10.01
CA PHE A 33 7.27 -9.92 -10.03
C PHE A 33 7.67 -9.41 -8.64
N GLY A 34 6.74 -9.42 -7.69
CA GLY A 34 6.96 -9.00 -6.30
C GLY A 34 7.86 -9.94 -5.50
N THR A 35 8.11 -11.17 -5.97
CA THR A 35 9.11 -12.07 -5.37
C THR A 35 10.54 -11.56 -5.59
N PHE A 36 10.81 -10.84 -6.69
CA PHE A 36 12.12 -10.27 -7.01
C PHE A 36 12.02 -8.75 -7.23
N PRO A 37 11.62 -7.98 -6.21
CA PRO A 37 11.23 -6.59 -6.39
C PRO A 37 12.40 -5.70 -6.82
N THR A 38 13.62 -6.03 -6.38
CA THR A 38 14.85 -5.30 -6.69
C THR A 38 15.31 -5.43 -8.14
N VAL A 39 14.79 -6.43 -8.86
CA VAL A 39 15.06 -6.67 -10.29
C VAL A 39 13.96 -6.04 -11.13
N PHE A 40 12.72 -6.47 -10.91
CA PHE A 40 11.60 -6.11 -11.80
C PHE A 40 11.11 -4.68 -11.60
N TYR A 41 11.23 -4.10 -10.40
CA TYR A 41 10.84 -2.72 -10.12
C TYR A 41 12.04 -1.78 -9.99
N ARG A 42 13.22 -2.21 -10.43
CA ARG A 42 14.48 -1.53 -10.15
C ARG A 42 14.45 -0.05 -10.52
N TYR A 43 13.99 0.28 -11.72
CA TYR A 43 13.97 1.68 -12.17
C TYR A 43 12.98 2.53 -11.38
N PHE A 44 11.77 2.02 -11.15
CA PHE A 44 10.74 2.71 -10.37
C PHE A 44 11.23 3.02 -8.96
N LEU A 45 11.80 2.01 -8.27
CA LEU A 45 12.36 2.16 -6.93
C LEU A 45 13.59 3.08 -6.90
N GLN A 46 14.44 3.02 -7.93
CA GLN A 46 15.57 3.93 -8.05
C GLN A 46 15.11 5.38 -8.12
N LYS A 47 14.04 5.68 -8.87
CA LYS A 47 13.53 7.05 -8.98
C LYS A 47 12.96 7.57 -7.67
N LEU A 48 12.29 6.72 -6.90
CA LEU A 48 11.84 7.09 -5.56
C LEU A 48 13.03 7.33 -4.60
N PHE A 49 14.10 6.53 -4.73
CA PHE A 49 15.33 6.75 -3.96
C PHE A 49 16.01 8.07 -4.33
N GLU A 50 16.12 8.39 -5.62
CA GLU A 50 16.66 9.68 -6.11
C GLU A 50 15.85 10.89 -5.66
N GLU A 51 14.60 10.69 -5.24
CA GLU A 51 13.75 11.72 -4.64
C GLU A 51 13.98 11.86 -3.13
N GLY A 52 14.90 11.11 -2.51
CA GLY A 52 15.26 11.23 -1.10
C GLY A 52 14.61 10.22 -0.16
N TYR A 53 13.95 9.18 -0.67
CA TYR A 53 13.33 8.14 0.16
C TYR A 53 14.29 6.97 0.42
N THR A 54 14.30 6.46 1.66
CA THR A 54 14.81 5.11 1.91
C THR A 54 13.81 4.10 1.37
N ILE A 55 14.28 3.11 0.62
CA ILE A 55 13.41 2.11 -0.02
C ILE A 55 13.59 0.76 0.67
N ILE A 56 12.49 0.23 1.21
CA ILE A 56 12.34 -1.16 1.64
C ILE A 56 11.55 -1.88 0.54
N ALA A 57 12.19 -2.83 -0.14
CA ALA A 57 11.53 -3.71 -1.07
C ALA A 57 11.21 -5.04 -0.38
N LEU A 58 9.92 -5.28 -0.15
CA LEU A 58 9.39 -6.41 0.62
C LEU A 58 9.09 -7.59 -0.33
N PRO A 59 9.92 -8.64 -0.36
CA PRO A 59 9.53 -9.88 -1.01
C PRO A 59 8.46 -10.57 -0.16
N PHE A 60 7.57 -11.30 -0.80
CA PHE A 60 6.65 -12.20 -0.10
C PHE A 60 6.63 -13.56 -0.78
N ARG A 61 6.33 -14.60 0.01
CA ARG A 61 6.05 -15.93 -0.50
C ARG A 61 4.62 -15.98 -0.97
N PHE A 62 4.42 -16.11 -2.26
CA PHE A 62 3.08 -16.22 -2.84
C PHE A 62 2.32 -17.41 -2.24
N SER A 63 1.08 -17.18 -1.82
CA SER A 63 0.17 -18.17 -1.23
C SER A 63 -1.27 -17.68 -1.39
N PHE A 64 -2.25 -18.58 -1.34
CA PHE A 64 -3.67 -18.23 -1.32
C PHE A 64 -4.17 -17.75 0.05
N ARG A 65 -3.32 -17.69 1.07
CA ARG A 65 -3.66 -17.19 2.41
C ARG A 65 -3.14 -15.76 2.58
N HIS A 66 -3.86 -14.80 2.01
CA HIS A 66 -3.41 -13.41 1.90
C HIS A 66 -3.40 -12.68 3.26
N TRP A 67 -4.22 -13.12 4.23
CA TRP A 67 -4.13 -12.60 5.60
C TRP A 67 -2.77 -12.84 6.22
N SER A 68 -2.26 -14.07 6.12
CA SER A 68 -0.94 -14.44 6.65
C SER A 68 0.16 -13.62 6.00
N ILE A 69 0.09 -13.44 4.67
CA ILE A 69 1.06 -12.61 3.94
C ILE A 69 1.02 -11.16 4.43
N ALA A 70 -0.16 -10.55 4.52
CA ALA A 70 -0.31 -9.19 5.02
C ALA A 70 0.29 -9.05 6.43
N ILE A 71 -0.10 -9.93 7.35
CA ILE A 71 0.40 -9.96 8.73
C ILE A 71 1.92 -10.10 8.80
N ASP A 72 2.52 -10.98 7.98
CA ASP A 72 3.97 -11.17 7.95
C ASP A 72 4.70 -9.92 7.43
N LEU A 73 4.12 -9.20 6.46
CA LEU A 73 4.66 -7.92 5.98
C LEU A 73 4.67 -6.85 7.10
N LEU A 74 3.63 -6.81 7.93
CA LEU A 74 3.58 -5.89 9.08
C LEU A 74 4.58 -6.27 10.17
N LYS A 75 4.77 -7.56 10.44
CA LYS A 75 5.81 -8.02 11.37
C LYS A 75 7.20 -7.63 10.89
N GLU A 76 7.45 -7.81 9.59
CA GLU A 76 8.71 -7.42 8.98
C GLU A 76 8.95 -5.90 9.07
N GLN A 77 7.91 -5.06 8.94
CA GLN A 77 8.04 -3.63 9.21
C GLN A 77 8.59 -3.37 10.63
N GLU A 78 8.05 -4.02 11.66
CA GLU A 78 8.48 -3.79 13.04
C GLU A 78 9.93 -4.19 13.29
N VAL A 79 10.36 -5.32 12.69
CA VAL A 79 11.76 -5.76 12.72
C VAL A 79 12.67 -4.74 12.02
N LEU A 80 12.31 -4.35 10.80
CA LEU A 80 13.09 -3.40 10.00
C LEU A 80 13.21 -2.04 10.67
N ARG A 81 12.17 -1.57 11.37
CA ARG A 81 12.19 -0.29 12.08
C ARG A 81 13.36 -0.20 13.07
N GLN A 82 13.60 -1.29 13.80
CA GLN A 82 14.70 -1.39 14.76
C GLN A 82 16.05 -1.52 14.04
N GLU A 83 16.17 -2.47 13.10
CA GLU A 83 17.39 -2.72 12.34
C GLU A 83 17.88 -1.48 11.57
N LEU A 84 16.97 -0.74 10.92
CA LEU A 84 17.30 0.45 10.15
C LEU A 84 17.74 1.61 11.05
N SER A 85 17.19 1.74 12.25
CA SER A 85 17.64 2.72 13.22
C SER A 85 19.09 2.45 13.64
N GLU A 86 19.45 1.18 13.88
CA GLU A 86 20.82 0.79 14.21
C GLU A 86 21.79 0.97 13.04
N ILE A 87 21.39 0.57 11.84
CA ILE A 87 22.22 0.72 10.64
C ILE A 87 22.45 2.21 10.35
N ALA A 88 21.41 3.05 10.44
CA ALA A 88 21.55 4.49 10.27
C ALA A 88 22.52 5.10 11.28
N SER A 89 22.42 4.71 12.55
CA SER A 89 23.35 5.13 13.60
C SER A 89 24.81 4.75 13.28
N ARG A 90 25.06 3.50 12.85
CA ARG A 90 26.40 3.04 12.45
C ARG A 90 26.96 3.78 11.23
N LEU A 91 26.09 4.21 10.31
CA LEU A 91 26.46 4.98 9.12
C LEU A 91 26.59 6.49 9.39
N GLY A 92 26.27 6.96 10.60
CA GLY A 92 26.24 8.39 10.92
C GLY A 92 25.07 9.15 10.27
N TYR A 93 23.99 8.45 9.92
CA TYR A 93 22.77 9.02 9.33
C TYR A 93 21.73 9.30 10.42
N ARG A 94 20.73 10.11 10.07
CA ARG A 94 19.57 10.38 10.94
C ARG A 94 18.79 9.09 11.23
N GLN A 95 18.57 8.78 12.51
CA GLN A 95 17.87 7.58 12.97
C GLN A 95 16.40 7.81 13.33
N ASP A 96 16.04 9.04 13.71
CA ASP A 96 14.70 9.46 14.12
C ASP A 96 13.64 9.18 13.03
N VAL A 97 14.02 9.36 11.77
CA VAL A 97 13.17 9.05 10.60
C VAL A 97 12.73 7.59 10.57
N TYR A 98 13.55 6.66 11.07
CA TYR A 98 13.22 5.24 11.10
C TYR A 98 12.43 4.84 12.33
N GLN A 99 12.51 5.59 13.43
CA GLN A 99 11.84 5.24 14.69
C GLN A 99 10.34 5.57 14.66
N ASP A 100 10.00 6.69 14.04
CA ASP A 100 8.62 7.19 13.95
C ASP A 100 7.87 6.55 12.77
N LYS A 101 6.78 5.83 13.08
CA LYS A 101 5.94 5.14 12.08
C LYS A 101 5.25 6.11 11.13
N ALA A 102 5.00 7.37 11.53
CA ALA A 102 4.44 8.37 10.65
C ALA A 102 5.34 8.63 9.44
N ASN A 103 6.65 8.34 9.51
CA ASN A 103 7.58 8.50 8.39
C ASN A 103 7.52 7.42 7.31
N TYR A 104 6.71 6.37 7.53
CA TYR A 104 6.60 5.24 6.62
C TYR A 104 5.43 5.40 5.65
N PHE A 105 5.66 4.99 4.41
CA PHE A 105 4.68 4.96 3.33
C PHE A 105 4.55 3.53 2.82
N TRP A 106 3.33 3.11 2.50
CA TRP A 106 3.08 1.84 1.82
C TRP A 106 2.87 2.08 0.34
N LEU A 107 3.61 1.38 -0.50
CA LEU A 107 3.40 1.36 -1.95
C LEU A 107 3.08 -0.05 -2.42
N GLY A 108 1.93 -0.21 -3.05
CA GLY A 108 1.49 -1.47 -3.63
C GLY A 108 1.44 -1.38 -5.15
N HIS A 109 1.82 -2.46 -5.83
CA HIS A 109 1.47 -2.66 -7.22
C HIS A 109 0.67 -3.95 -7.39
N SER A 110 -0.39 -3.94 -8.19
CA SER A 110 -1.17 -5.14 -8.49
C SER A 110 -1.66 -5.80 -7.19
N LEU A 111 -1.36 -7.09 -6.99
CA LEU A 111 -1.68 -7.82 -5.77
C LEU A 111 -1.10 -7.20 -4.49
N GLY A 112 0.01 -6.46 -4.57
CA GLY A 112 0.56 -5.72 -3.44
C GLY A 112 -0.44 -4.72 -2.84
N CYS A 113 -1.32 -4.15 -3.67
CA CYS A 113 -2.39 -3.25 -3.22
C CYS A 113 -3.41 -3.97 -2.33
N LYS A 114 -3.72 -5.24 -2.63
CA LYS A 114 -4.62 -6.06 -1.80
C LYS A 114 -4.03 -6.25 -0.40
N TYR A 115 -2.74 -6.52 -0.28
CA TYR A 115 -2.12 -6.69 1.05
C TYR A 115 -2.16 -5.41 1.87
N ILE A 116 -1.89 -4.25 1.25
CA ILE A 116 -2.02 -2.95 1.93
C ILE A 116 -3.47 -2.72 2.38
N ALA A 117 -4.46 -3.03 1.55
CA ALA A 117 -5.86 -2.88 1.92
C ALA A 117 -6.27 -3.79 3.08
N LEU A 118 -5.74 -5.01 3.13
CA LEU A 118 -5.94 -5.93 4.25
C LEU A 118 -5.27 -5.42 5.52
N LEU A 119 -4.05 -4.89 5.43
CA LEU A 119 -3.35 -4.28 6.57
C LEU A 119 -4.09 -3.07 7.13
N GLU A 120 -4.57 -2.20 6.25
CA GLU A 120 -5.32 -1.02 6.67
C GLU A 120 -6.61 -1.43 7.36
N PHE A 121 -7.36 -2.38 6.79
CA PHE A 121 -8.55 -2.95 7.42
C PHE A 121 -8.30 -3.49 8.83
N LEU A 122 -7.24 -4.29 9.01
CA LEU A 122 -6.89 -4.87 10.32
C LEU A 122 -6.51 -3.81 11.36
N SER A 123 -6.10 -2.62 10.90
CA SER A 123 -5.71 -1.52 11.77
C SER A 123 -6.92 -0.76 12.34
N GLY A 124 -8.15 -1.01 11.86
CA GLY A 124 -9.36 -0.31 12.29
C GLY A 124 -10.06 -0.94 13.51
N GLU A 125 -10.62 -0.13 14.41
CA GLU A 125 -11.20 -0.58 15.70
C GLU A 125 -12.32 -1.63 15.56
N HIS A 126 -13.09 -1.59 14.46
CA HIS A 126 -14.26 -2.44 14.26
C HIS A 126 -14.02 -3.63 13.31
N TRP A 127 -12.76 -3.95 12.99
CA TRP A 127 -12.44 -5.01 12.02
C TRP A 127 -13.08 -6.35 12.37
N LYS A 128 -13.15 -6.73 13.66
CA LYS A 128 -13.77 -7.98 14.14
C LYS A 128 -15.26 -8.04 13.78
N GLN A 129 -16.00 -6.99 14.12
CA GLN A 129 -17.43 -6.90 13.84
C GLN A 129 -17.70 -6.93 12.32
N ILE A 130 -16.91 -6.19 11.55
CA ILE A 130 -17.04 -6.16 10.09
C ILE A 130 -16.75 -7.54 9.51
N THR A 131 -15.68 -8.19 9.94
CA THR A 131 -15.31 -9.53 9.47
C THR A 131 -16.46 -10.51 9.69
N GLY A 132 -17.04 -10.54 10.89
CA GLY A 132 -18.19 -11.40 11.20
C GLY A 132 -19.44 -11.18 10.35
N SER A 133 -19.54 -10.03 9.65
CA SER A 133 -20.63 -9.72 8.72
C SER A 133 -20.31 -9.97 7.25
N CYS A 134 -19.02 -10.14 6.91
CA CYS A 134 -18.54 -10.30 5.54
C CYS A 134 -18.08 -11.74 5.23
N VAL A 135 -17.85 -12.56 6.27
CA VAL A 135 -17.43 -13.96 6.10
C VAL A 135 -18.33 -14.90 6.89
N GLU A 136 -18.41 -16.15 6.45
CA GLU A 136 -19.10 -17.20 7.20
C GLU A 136 -18.43 -17.45 8.56
N ARG A 137 -19.23 -17.87 9.55
CA ARG A 137 -18.80 -18.01 10.96
C ARG A 137 -17.57 -18.91 11.14
N HIS A 138 -17.42 -19.97 10.36
CA HIS A 138 -16.26 -20.86 10.45
C HIS A 138 -14.98 -20.22 9.87
N ALA A 139 -15.09 -19.43 8.80
CA ALA A 139 -13.97 -18.69 8.22
C ALA A 139 -13.50 -17.57 9.16
N TYR A 140 -14.42 -16.92 9.87
CA TYR A 140 -14.10 -15.89 10.88
C TYR A 140 -13.12 -16.39 11.95
N GLN A 141 -13.35 -17.59 12.50
CA GLN A 141 -12.51 -18.14 13.58
C GLN A 141 -11.06 -18.39 13.13
N GLN A 142 -10.86 -18.78 11.88
CA GLN A 142 -9.52 -18.95 11.30
C GLN A 142 -8.80 -17.60 11.13
N ILE A 143 -9.52 -16.58 10.69
CA ILE A 143 -9.00 -15.21 10.55
C ILE A 143 -8.61 -14.66 11.92
N GLU A 144 -9.50 -14.77 12.91
CA GLU A 144 -9.25 -14.31 14.28
C GLU A 144 -8.04 -15.02 14.89
N THR A 145 -7.93 -16.35 14.74
CA THR A 145 -6.77 -17.10 15.24
C THR A 145 -5.47 -16.63 14.58
N THR A 146 -5.47 -16.38 13.27
CA THR A 146 -4.29 -15.91 12.54
C THR A 146 -3.82 -14.55 13.05
N ILE A 147 -4.77 -13.65 13.34
CA ILE A 147 -4.48 -12.29 13.81
C ILE A 147 -4.07 -12.29 15.28
N SER A 148 -4.78 -13.01 16.16
CA SER A 148 -4.45 -13.09 17.58
C SER A 148 -3.08 -13.73 17.82
N ASN A 149 -2.71 -14.76 17.06
CA ASN A 149 -1.39 -15.38 17.16
C ASN A 149 -0.25 -14.47 16.65
N ALA A 150 -0.58 -13.39 15.93
CA ALA A 150 0.41 -12.50 15.36
C ALA A 150 0.96 -11.47 16.35
N GLY A 151 0.33 -11.29 17.53
CA GLY A 151 0.79 -10.35 18.56
C GLY A 151 0.76 -8.89 18.12
N LEU A 152 -0.18 -8.53 17.23
CA LEU A 152 -0.28 -7.22 16.56
C LEU A 152 -1.11 -6.19 17.34
N ASP A 153 -1.26 -6.33 18.66
CA ASP A 153 -2.20 -5.52 19.47
C ASP A 153 -1.94 -3.99 19.39
N SER A 154 -0.76 -3.57 18.95
CA SER A 154 -0.37 -2.16 18.74
C SER A 154 0.08 -1.83 17.31
N ALA A 155 0.02 -2.79 16.39
CA ALA A 155 0.51 -2.61 15.03
C ALA A 155 -0.61 -2.05 14.14
N SER A 156 -0.43 -0.81 13.68
CA SER A 156 -1.39 -0.07 12.86
C SER A 156 -0.68 0.69 11.75
N ILE A 157 -1.31 0.69 10.58
CA ILE A 157 -0.87 1.49 9.43
C ILE A 157 -1.79 2.69 9.16
N LEU A 158 -2.78 2.99 10.02
CA LEU A 158 -3.75 4.07 9.78
C LEU A 158 -3.12 5.46 9.64
N ALA A 159 -2.00 5.69 10.34
CA ALA A 159 -1.26 6.93 10.25
C ALA A 159 -0.21 6.92 9.12
N GLN A 160 -0.09 5.84 8.35
CA GLN A 160 0.93 5.68 7.31
C GLN A 160 0.28 5.87 5.93
N PRO A 161 0.77 6.78 5.07
CA PRO A 161 0.12 6.97 3.79
C PRO A 161 0.37 5.83 2.80
N SER A 162 -0.63 5.55 1.97
CA SER A 162 -0.65 4.43 1.03
C SER A 162 -0.82 4.90 -0.42
N LEU A 163 0.03 4.42 -1.33
CA LEU A 163 -0.12 4.62 -2.77
C LEU A 163 -0.35 3.26 -3.47
N LEU A 164 -1.50 3.14 -4.11
CA LEU A 164 -1.92 1.95 -4.84
C LEU A 164 -1.70 2.14 -6.34
N ILE A 165 -0.91 1.28 -6.98
CA ILE A 165 -0.62 1.36 -8.42
C ILE A 165 -1.23 0.14 -9.11
N ALA A 166 -2.13 0.37 -10.06
CA ALA A 166 -2.86 -0.69 -10.78
C ALA A 166 -3.44 -1.76 -9.81
N PRO A 167 -4.29 -1.38 -8.85
CA PRO A 167 -4.72 -2.26 -7.77
C PRO A 167 -5.56 -3.44 -8.26
N ASP A 168 -5.06 -4.65 -8.03
CA ASP A 168 -5.73 -5.92 -8.32
C ASP A 168 -6.14 -6.59 -7.00
N ILE A 169 -7.44 -6.63 -6.72
CA ILE A 169 -8.04 -7.25 -5.51
C ILE A 169 -8.50 -8.69 -5.81
N SER A 170 -8.29 -9.18 -7.02
CA SER A 170 -8.94 -10.39 -7.51
C SER A 170 -8.54 -11.70 -6.79
N ASN A 171 -9.22 -12.76 -7.19
CA ASN A 171 -9.19 -14.08 -6.56
C ASN A 171 -7.99 -14.92 -7.06
N THR A 172 -8.19 -16.21 -7.27
CA THR A 172 -7.14 -17.15 -7.69
C THR A 172 -6.66 -16.89 -9.13
N GLU A 173 -7.36 -16.05 -9.90
CA GLU A 173 -7.05 -15.74 -11.30
C GLU A 173 -5.72 -14.97 -11.48
N SER A 174 -5.28 -14.16 -10.50
CA SER A 174 -3.96 -13.50 -10.57
C SER A 174 -2.78 -14.46 -10.40
N ALA A 175 -3.04 -15.69 -9.97
CA ALA A 175 -2.03 -16.67 -9.58
C ALA A 175 -1.98 -17.90 -10.48
N ILE A 176 -3.09 -18.24 -11.13
CA ILE A 176 -3.20 -19.41 -11.99
C ILE A 176 -3.54 -18.96 -13.42
N PRO A 177 -2.71 -19.30 -14.42
CA PRO A 177 -2.92 -18.86 -15.80
C PRO A 177 -4.20 -19.42 -16.45
N LEU A 178 -4.73 -20.54 -15.94
CA LEU A 178 -5.96 -21.17 -16.41
C LEU A 178 -7.17 -20.71 -15.58
N ARG A 179 -7.91 -19.71 -16.09
CA ARG A 179 -9.12 -19.15 -15.45
C ARG A 179 -10.18 -20.18 -15.07
N ALA A 180 -10.32 -21.28 -15.83
CA ALA A 180 -11.28 -22.33 -15.51
C ALA A 180 -10.91 -23.07 -14.20
N ILE A 181 -9.62 -23.31 -13.99
CA ILE A 181 -9.09 -23.96 -12.78
C ILE A 181 -9.16 -22.99 -11.61
N ALA A 182 -8.78 -21.73 -11.81
CA ALA A 182 -8.90 -20.69 -10.80
C ALA A 182 -10.34 -20.57 -10.27
N ARG A 183 -11.33 -20.42 -11.17
CA ARG A 183 -12.75 -20.35 -10.80
C ARG A 183 -13.27 -21.62 -10.13
N PHE A 184 -12.75 -22.79 -10.51
CA PHE A 184 -13.09 -24.04 -9.84
C PHE A 184 -12.56 -24.06 -8.41
N LEU A 185 -11.29 -23.71 -8.19
CA LEU A 185 -10.67 -23.65 -6.87
C LEU A 185 -11.38 -22.65 -5.95
N ASP A 186 -11.74 -21.48 -6.47
CA ASP A 186 -12.54 -20.50 -5.76
C ASP A 186 -13.89 -21.09 -5.33
N ARG A 187 -14.60 -21.77 -6.25
CA ARG A 187 -15.91 -22.39 -5.98
C ARG A 187 -15.86 -23.49 -4.92
N VAL A 188 -14.78 -24.28 -4.87
CA VAL A 188 -14.63 -25.36 -3.88
C VAL A 188 -13.97 -24.91 -2.58
N GLY A 189 -13.75 -23.60 -2.38
CA GLY A 189 -13.16 -23.05 -1.16
C GLY A 189 -11.65 -23.30 -1.00
N LEU A 190 -10.99 -23.73 -2.06
CA LEU A 190 -9.53 -23.96 -2.11
C LEU A 190 -8.78 -22.79 -2.77
N GLY A 191 -9.50 -21.74 -3.15
CA GLY A 191 -8.94 -20.53 -3.73
C GLY A 191 -8.39 -19.53 -2.70
N VAL A 192 -8.11 -18.33 -3.19
CA VAL A 192 -7.59 -17.19 -2.42
C VAL A 192 -8.54 -16.79 -1.30
N LEU A 193 -8.01 -16.65 -0.09
CA LEU A 193 -8.69 -16.08 1.07
C LEU A 193 -7.90 -14.87 1.62
N PRO A 194 -8.57 -13.74 1.91
CA PRO A 194 -9.98 -13.50 1.64
C PRO A 194 -10.26 -13.35 0.14
N THR A 195 -11.47 -13.72 -0.27
CA THR A 195 -11.92 -13.53 -1.67
C THR A 195 -12.02 -12.04 -2.01
N ARG A 196 -12.17 -11.73 -3.29
CA ARG A 196 -12.42 -10.39 -3.81
C ARG A 196 -13.65 -9.79 -3.13
N GLU A 197 -14.76 -10.52 -3.11
CA GLU A 197 -16.03 -10.09 -2.52
C GLU A 197 -15.88 -9.82 -1.02
N GLN A 198 -15.16 -10.69 -0.30
CA GLN A 198 -14.87 -10.50 1.12
C GLN A 198 -14.02 -9.25 1.34
N THR A 199 -12.97 -9.07 0.52
CA THR A 199 -12.07 -7.91 0.59
C THR A 199 -12.83 -6.62 0.30
N GLN A 200 -13.72 -6.63 -0.71
CA GLN A 200 -14.58 -5.51 -1.04
C GLN A 200 -15.54 -5.16 0.10
N CYS A 201 -16.16 -6.17 0.72
CA CYS A 201 -17.03 -6.00 1.89
C CYS A 201 -16.28 -5.38 3.08
N PHE A 202 -15.04 -5.79 3.34
CA PHE A 202 -14.20 -5.21 4.40
C PHE A 202 -13.97 -3.72 4.16
N ILE A 203 -13.53 -3.36 2.95
CA ILE A 203 -13.25 -1.97 2.58
C ILE A 203 -14.52 -1.13 2.69
N GLU A 204 -15.63 -1.57 2.08
CA GLU A 204 -16.93 -0.87 2.09
C GLU A 204 -17.35 -0.47 3.50
N ARG A 205 -17.24 -1.41 4.45
CA ARG A 205 -17.73 -1.24 5.82
C ARG A 205 -16.74 -0.57 6.78
N SER A 206 -15.48 -0.39 6.40
CA SER A 206 -14.41 0.03 7.34
C SER A 206 -14.28 1.54 7.58
N GLN A 207 -14.81 2.41 6.71
CA GLN A 207 -14.62 3.87 6.79
C GLN A 207 -13.13 4.33 6.89
N LEU A 208 -12.20 3.49 6.44
CA LEU A 208 -10.76 3.76 6.41
C LEU A 208 -10.34 4.38 5.06
N PHE A 209 -9.05 4.31 4.72
CA PHE A 209 -8.46 4.74 3.43
C PHE A 209 -8.39 6.26 3.26
N ASN A 210 -8.27 7.00 4.37
CA ASN A 210 -8.21 8.47 4.37
C ASN A 210 -6.86 9.02 3.87
N LEU A 211 -5.78 8.24 4.03
CA LEU A 211 -4.43 8.57 3.58
C LEU A 211 -4.02 7.74 2.35
N THR A 212 -4.96 7.54 1.42
CA THR A 212 -4.76 6.67 0.26
C THR A 212 -4.81 7.45 -1.05
N ALA A 213 -3.82 7.19 -1.91
CA ALA A 213 -3.78 7.64 -3.29
C ALA A 213 -3.74 6.44 -4.25
N MET A 214 -4.13 6.65 -5.50
CA MET A 214 -4.17 5.60 -6.50
C MET A 214 -3.71 6.10 -7.88
N ILE A 215 -2.93 5.28 -8.56
CA ILE A 215 -2.59 5.46 -9.97
C ILE A 215 -3.18 4.27 -10.73
N SER A 216 -4.08 4.54 -11.68
CA SER A 216 -4.63 3.52 -12.60
C SER A 216 -4.05 3.68 -14.01
N LEU A 217 -4.28 2.69 -14.86
CA LEU A 217 -3.70 2.61 -16.19
C LEU A 217 -4.78 2.36 -17.25
N ASP A 218 -4.82 3.20 -18.29
CA ASP A 218 -5.91 3.29 -19.26
C ASP A 218 -6.14 2.02 -20.11
N LYS A 219 -5.13 1.16 -20.23
CA LYS A 219 -5.16 -0.10 -20.99
C LYS A 219 -4.97 -1.31 -20.08
N ASP A 220 -5.17 -1.15 -18.78
CA ASP A 220 -5.15 -2.25 -17.83
C ASP A 220 -6.46 -3.05 -17.92
N THR A 221 -6.34 -4.30 -18.34
CA THR A 221 -7.45 -5.24 -18.45
C THR A 221 -7.47 -6.25 -17.31
N LEU A 222 -6.50 -6.19 -16.38
CA LEU A 222 -6.42 -7.09 -15.23
C LEU A 222 -7.08 -6.44 -14.02
N ALA A 223 -6.59 -5.27 -13.59
CA ALA A 223 -7.20 -4.50 -12.51
C ALA A 223 -8.38 -3.64 -12.99
N GLY A 224 -8.46 -3.40 -14.30
CA GLY A 224 -9.39 -2.47 -14.92
C GLY A 224 -8.89 -1.02 -14.94
N SER A 225 -9.75 -0.12 -15.41
CA SER A 225 -9.45 1.29 -15.67
C SER A 225 -10.68 2.18 -15.42
N GLU A 226 -10.50 3.49 -15.35
CA GLU A 226 -11.63 4.46 -15.32
C GLU A 226 -12.53 4.30 -16.55
N ASN A 227 -11.93 3.97 -17.71
CA ASN A 227 -12.65 3.81 -18.97
C ASN A 227 -13.62 2.62 -18.97
N ASP A 228 -13.50 1.72 -17.99
CA ASP A 228 -14.42 0.60 -17.87
C ASP A 228 -15.85 1.06 -17.57
N GLN A 229 -16.05 2.28 -17.04
CA GLN A 229 -17.38 2.86 -16.83
C GLN A 229 -18.25 2.90 -18.10
N PHE A 230 -17.61 2.98 -19.28
CA PHE A 230 -18.27 3.02 -20.59
C PHE A 230 -18.35 1.66 -21.27
N LYS A 231 -17.82 0.61 -20.65
CA LYS A 231 -17.86 -0.76 -21.17
C LYS A 231 -19.10 -1.50 -20.68
N ASP A 232 -19.26 -2.74 -21.13
CA ASP A 232 -20.39 -3.58 -20.74
C ASP A 232 -20.41 -3.88 -19.22
N LYS A 233 -21.57 -4.32 -18.75
CA LYS A 233 -21.83 -4.57 -17.32
C LYS A 233 -20.83 -5.55 -16.72
N GLN A 234 -20.44 -6.60 -17.44
CA GLN A 234 -19.53 -7.61 -16.91
C GLN A 234 -18.13 -7.04 -16.71
N ILE A 235 -17.63 -6.22 -17.65
CA ILE A 235 -16.32 -5.58 -17.47
C ILE A 235 -16.36 -4.59 -16.30
N ARG A 236 -17.42 -3.78 -16.20
CA ARG A 236 -17.61 -2.84 -15.10
C ARG A 236 -17.58 -3.50 -13.72
N GLU A 237 -18.34 -4.58 -13.54
CA GLU A 237 -18.43 -5.29 -12.25
C GLU A 237 -17.12 -5.98 -11.84
N ASN A 238 -16.26 -6.28 -12.82
CA ASN A 238 -14.96 -6.90 -12.60
C ASN A 238 -13.80 -5.89 -12.51
N SER A 239 -14.07 -4.59 -12.69
CA SER A 239 -13.04 -3.54 -12.62
C SER A 239 -12.80 -3.13 -11.16
N ASP A 240 -11.69 -3.59 -10.58
CA ASP A 240 -11.28 -3.24 -9.22
C ASP A 240 -10.90 -1.77 -9.11
N VAL A 241 -10.27 -1.22 -10.15
CA VAL A 241 -9.99 0.21 -10.25
C VAL A 241 -11.27 1.03 -10.18
N LEU A 242 -12.25 0.74 -11.06
CA LEU A 242 -13.49 1.51 -11.09
C LEU A 242 -14.23 1.43 -9.75
N TRP A 243 -14.34 0.22 -9.19
CA TRP A 243 -15.00 0.00 -7.90
C TRP A 243 -14.28 0.74 -6.75
N LEU A 244 -12.94 0.71 -6.69
CA LEU A 244 -12.18 1.43 -5.66
C LEU A 244 -12.37 2.95 -5.74
N ILE A 245 -12.39 3.53 -6.96
CA ILE A 245 -12.67 4.96 -7.14
C ILE A 245 -14.04 5.29 -6.58
N GLU A 246 -15.05 4.51 -6.97
CA GLU A 246 -16.43 4.73 -6.56
C GLU A 246 -16.63 4.60 -5.06
N GLN A 247 -15.97 3.64 -4.43
CA GLN A 247 -16.04 3.47 -2.98
C GLN A 247 -15.29 4.57 -2.24
N LEU A 248 -14.04 4.84 -2.62
CA LEU A 248 -13.15 5.71 -1.85
C LEU A 248 -13.38 7.21 -2.10
N LYS A 249 -14.06 7.60 -3.18
CA LYS A 249 -14.47 9.00 -3.39
C LYS A 249 -15.46 9.51 -2.33
N THR A 250 -16.16 8.61 -1.64
CA THR A 250 -17.19 8.93 -0.64
C THR A 250 -16.64 9.10 0.79
N ARG A 251 -15.34 8.84 1.00
CA ARG A 251 -14.69 8.95 2.31
C ARG A 251 -14.54 10.41 2.73
N LYS A 252 -14.31 10.63 4.04
CA LYS A 252 -14.04 11.97 4.63
C LYS A 252 -12.98 12.72 3.82
N PHE A 253 -11.91 12.01 3.46
CA PHE A 253 -10.93 12.48 2.51
C PHE A 253 -11.04 11.68 1.21
N PRO A 254 -11.60 12.27 0.13
CA PRO A 254 -11.69 11.59 -1.15
C PRO A 254 -10.31 11.13 -1.65
N ILE A 255 -10.31 9.96 -2.30
CA ILE A 255 -9.10 9.36 -2.87
C ILE A 255 -8.40 10.34 -3.82
N LEU A 256 -7.07 10.46 -3.66
CA LEU A 256 -6.23 11.14 -4.65
C LEU A 256 -5.98 10.17 -5.79
N HIS A 257 -6.40 10.51 -7.01
CA HIS A 257 -6.35 9.55 -8.10
C HIS A 257 -5.99 10.17 -9.45
N LYS A 258 -5.26 9.39 -10.25
CA LYS A 258 -4.89 9.73 -11.62
C LYS A 258 -4.81 8.46 -12.47
N GLU A 259 -5.56 8.42 -13.57
CA GLU A 259 -5.30 7.49 -14.66
C GLU A 259 -4.16 7.97 -15.58
N LEU A 260 -3.26 7.05 -15.91
CA LEU A 260 -2.12 7.27 -16.80
C LEU A 260 -2.18 6.34 -18.02
N PRO A 261 -1.53 6.72 -19.14
CA PRO A 261 -1.42 5.83 -20.28
C PRO A 261 -0.48 4.66 -19.99
N GLY A 262 -0.98 3.42 -20.09
CA GLY A 262 -0.17 2.23 -19.79
C GLY A 262 -0.99 0.96 -19.64
N LYS A 263 -0.30 -0.17 -19.51
CA LYS A 263 -0.89 -1.48 -19.18
C LYS A 263 -0.49 -1.88 -17.77
N HIS A 264 -1.16 -2.86 -17.19
CA HIS A 264 -0.94 -3.35 -15.82
C HIS A 264 0.53 -3.37 -15.35
N LEU A 265 1.46 -3.86 -16.17
CA LEU A 265 2.88 -4.02 -15.81
C LEU A 265 3.75 -2.77 -16.02
N GLU A 266 3.17 -1.60 -16.28
CA GLU A 266 3.90 -0.35 -16.49
C GLU A 266 4.96 -0.02 -15.41
N PRO A 267 4.77 -0.33 -14.11
CA PRO A 267 5.80 -0.07 -13.10
C PRO A 267 7.08 -0.89 -13.28
N LEU A 268 7.02 -2.00 -14.01
CA LEU A 268 8.17 -2.88 -14.23
C LEU A 268 9.22 -2.25 -15.15
N GLY A 269 10.44 -2.75 -14.99
CA GLY A 269 11.49 -2.68 -15.98
C GLY A 269 12.85 -2.22 -15.45
N VAL A 270 13.87 -2.53 -16.25
CA VAL A 270 15.27 -2.18 -16.00
C VAL A 270 15.72 -1.14 -17.02
N ARG A 271 16.38 -0.09 -16.55
CA ARG A 271 16.91 0.96 -17.44
C ARG A 271 18.12 0.44 -18.23
N VAL A 272 18.03 0.54 -19.55
CA VAL A 272 19.14 0.34 -20.50
C VAL A 272 19.26 1.58 -21.37
N GLY A 273 20.28 2.40 -21.10
CA GLY A 273 20.43 3.72 -21.75
C GLY A 273 19.22 4.62 -21.49
N ASN A 274 18.60 5.10 -22.57
CA ASN A 274 17.40 5.96 -22.53
C ASN A 274 16.07 5.18 -22.59
N TYR A 275 16.13 3.86 -22.37
CA TYR A 275 15.00 2.97 -22.50
C TYR A 275 14.79 2.15 -21.22
N ILE A 276 13.55 1.71 -21.05
CA ILE A 276 13.17 0.69 -20.08
C ILE A 276 12.93 -0.60 -20.85
N VAL A 277 13.61 -1.65 -20.42
CA VAL A 277 13.38 -3.01 -20.89
C VAL A 277 12.47 -3.69 -19.88
N ASP A 278 11.27 -4.07 -20.33
CA ASP A 278 10.39 -4.93 -19.56
C ASP A 278 10.88 -6.37 -19.73
N LEU A 279 11.07 -7.08 -18.63
CA LEU A 279 11.57 -8.45 -18.61
C LEU A 279 10.46 -9.47 -18.89
N ASN A 280 9.25 -9.02 -19.22
CA ASN A 280 8.16 -9.88 -19.66
C ASN A 280 8.25 -10.18 -21.18
N PRO A 281 8.38 -11.45 -21.59
CA PRO A 281 8.40 -11.82 -23.01
C PRO A 281 7.07 -11.60 -23.76
N PHE A 282 5.97 -11.29 -23.04
CA PHE A 282 4.62 -11.13 -23.61
C PHE A 282 4.08 -9.69 -23.63
N ASP A 283 4.88 -8.69 -23.23
CA ASP A 283 4.53 -7.26 -23.38
C ASP A 283 5.66 -6.50 -24.11
N LYS A 284 5.46 -5.19 -24.35
CA LYS A 284 6.40 -4.34 -25.09
C LYS A 284 7.80 -4.40 -24.47
N PHE A 285 8.71 -5.10 -25.15
CA PHE A 285 10.09 -5.31 -24.72
C PHE A 285 10.86 -4.02 -24.38
N ILE A 286 10.53 -2.88 -25.01
CA ILE A 286 11.30 -1.63 -24.87
C ILE A 286 10.38 -0.40 -24.93
N LYS A 287 10.52 0.53 -23.95
CA LYS A 287 9.84 1.84 -23.93
C LYS A 287 10.83 2.98 -23.70
N SER A 288 10.62 4.14 -24.33
CA SER A 288 11.46 5.32 -24.07
C SER A 288 11.17 5.93 -22.70
N LEU A 289 12.23 6.32 -21.98
CA LEU A 289 12.14 7.04 -20.72
C LEU A 289 11.47 8.41 -20.83
N ARG A 290 11.53 9.06 -22.01
CA ARG A 290 10.97 10.41 -22.22
C ARG A 290 9.47 10.50 -21.98
N CYS A 291 8.75 9.38 -22.16
CA CYS A 291 7.30 9.33 -22.03
C CYS A 291 6.85 8.71 -20.70
N ARG A 292 7.78 8.41 -19.79
CA ARG A 292 7.45 7.75 -18.52
C ARG A 292 7.14 8.81 -17.47
N VAL A 293 5.86 8.85 -17.07
CA VAL A 293 5.32 9.84 -16.12
C VAL A 293 4.94 9.24 -14.77
N LEU A 294 4.94 7.90 -14.67
CA LEU A 294 4.52 7.17 -13.48
C LEU A 294 5.27 7.61 -12.21
N GLU A 295 6.60 7.68 -12.27
CA GLU A 295 7.42 8.07 -11.11
C GLU A 295 7.12 9.49 -10.65
N GLY A 296 6.95 10.43 -11.59
CA GLY A 296 6.63 11.82 -11.26
C GLY A 296 5.31 11.92 -10.50
N TYR A 297 4.27 11.21 -10.97
CA TYR A 297 2.98 11.15 -10.27
C TYR A 297 3.05 10.41 -8.93
N ALA A 298 3.84 9.34 -8.84
CA ALA A 298 4.04 8.63 -7.57
C ALA A 298 4.66 9.56 -6.52
N THR A 299 5.74 10.27 -6.86
CA THR A 299 6.37 11.25 -5.96
C THR A 299 5.41 12.39 -5.61
N GLN A 300 4.66 12.90 -6.59
CA GLN A 300 3.66 13.94 -6.35
C GLN A 300 2.59 13.49 -5.35
N PHE A 301 2.05 12.27 -5.50
CA PHE A 301 1.05 11.75 -4.57
C PHE A 301 1.62 11.49 -3.18
N LEU A 302 2.85 11.00 -3.06
CA LEU A 302 3.49 10.84 -1.75
C LEU A 302 3.65 12.19 -1.02
N ALA A 303 4.00 13.25 -1.74
CA ALA A 303 4.06 14.60 -1.17
C ALA A 303 2.68 15.12 -0.74
N GLN A 304 1.65 14.94 -1.58
CA GLN A 304 0.28 15.35 -1.25
C GLN A 304 -0.28 14.57 -0.05
N LEU A 305 0.02 13.28 0.03
CA LEU A 305 -0.37 12.43 1.13
C LEU A 305 0.32 12.83 2.44
N ARG A 306 1.60 13.20 2.41
CA ARG A 306 2.30 13.76 3.58
C ARG A 306 1.60 15.02 4.09
N LEU A 307 1.23 15.94 3.20
CA LEU A 307 0.49 17.16 3.58
C LEU A 307 -0.88 16.84 4.19
N ARG A 308 -1.53 15.77 3.70
CA ARG A 308 -2.82 15.31 4.25
C ARG A 308 -2.65 14.69 5.64
N GLN A 309 -1.61 13.90 5.84
CA GLN A 309 -1.28 13.27 7.13
C GLN A 309 -1.10 14.32 8.23
N SER A 310 -0.29 15.36 8.00
CA SER A 310 -0.09 16.43 8.99
C SER A 310 -1.39 17.15 9.36
N LYS A 311 -2.29 17.37 8.40
CA LYS A 311 -3.61 17.97 8.69
C LYS A 311 -4.50 17.08 9.57
N ILE A 312 -4.43 15.76 9.37
CA ILE A 312 -5.21 14.82 10.20
C ILE A 312 -4.67 14.79 11.63
N GLU A 313 -3.35 14.88 11.79
CA GLU A 313 -2.70 14.99 13.12
C GLU A 313 -3.14 16.28 13.82
N ASP A 314 -3.11 17.44 13.14
CA ASP A 314 -3.55 18.73 13.68
C ASP A 314 -5.04 18.72 14.10
N ASP A 315 -5.93 18.13 13.29
CA ASP A 315 -7.36 18.00 13.60
C ASP A 315 -7.64 17.07 14.80
N SER A 316 -6.67 16.25 15.18
CA SER A 316 -6.79 15.27 16.28
C SER A 316 -6.21 15.74 17.62
N GLU A 317 -5.51 16.89 17.65
CA GLU A 317 -5.09 17.49 18.93
C GLU A 317 -6.31 18.02 19.70
N PRO A 318 -6.48 17.67 20.99
CA PRO A 318 -7.55 18.25 21.79
C PRO A 318 -7.33 19.75 21.94
N ILE A 319 -8.37 20.53 21.64
CA ILE A 319 -8.44 21.97 21.92
C ILE A 319 -8.00 22.17 23.37
N LYS A 320 -6.83 22.78 23.58
CA LYS A 320 -6.39 23.21 24.91
C LYS A 320 -7.50 24.10 25.46
N THR A 321 -8.23 23.60 26.45
CA THR A 321 -9.21 24.37 27.19
C THR A 321 -8.48 25.57 27.75
N VAL A 322 -8.71 26.74 27.16
CA VAL A 322 -8.29 28.02 27.72
C VAL A 322 -9.08 28.15 29.02
N THR A 323 -8.46 27.78 30.14
CA THR A 323 -8.93 28.14 31.47
C THR A 323 -8.80 29.65 31.57
N THR A 324 -9.86 30.36 31.18
CA THR A 324 -10.07 31.74 31.58
C THR A 324 -10.19 31.75 33.10
N ASN A 325 -9.10 32.10 33.78
CA ASN A 325 -9.12 32.57 35.17
C ASN A 325 -10.01 33.82 35.22
N LEU A 326 -11.30 33.61 35.50
CA LEU A 326 -12.16 34.68 36.00
C LEU A 326 -11.71 34.99 37.42
N GLY A 327 -10.89 36.03 37.53
CA GLY A 327 -10.54 36.65 38.80
C GLY A 327 -11.81 37.05 39.55
N ASN A 328 -11.89 36.59 40.79
CA ASN A 328 -12.92 36.93 41.74
C ASN A 328 -12.79 38.43 42.10
N PRO A 329 -13.80 39.29 41.89
CA PRO A 329 -13.72 40.66 42.37
C PRO A 329 -14.04 40.68 43.88
N GLU A 330 -13.12 41.28 44.63
CA GLU A 330 -13.25 41.59 46.05
C GLU A 330 -14.54 42.38 46.34
N LEU A 331 -15.35 41.87 47.26
CA LEU A 331 -16.41 42.63 47.92
C LEU A 331 -15.78 43.42 49.08
N SER A 332 -15.43 44.67 48.80
CA SER A 332 -15.09 45.67 49.81
C SER A 332 -16.14 46.79 49.84
N LYS A 333 -16.80 46.93 51.00
CA LYS A 333 -17.28 48.18 51.63
C LYS A 333 -18.23 49.08 50.81
N LEU A 334 -19.52 49.08 51.15
CA LEU A 334 -20.24 50.10 51.95
C LEU A 334 -21.73 49.78 52.02
#